data_AF-A0A966U5D5-F1
#
_entry.id   AF-A0A966U5D5-F1
#
_cell.length_a   1.000
_cell.length_b   1.000
_cell.length_c   1.000
_cell.angle_alpha   90.00
_cell.angle_beta   90.00
_cell.angle_gamma   90.00
#
_symmetry.space_group_name_H-M   'P 1'
#
loop_
_entity.id
_entity.type
_entity.pdbx_description
1 polymer ?
#
loop_
_entity_poly.entity_id
_entity_poly.type
_entity_poly.pdbx_seq_one_letter_code
_entity_poly.pdbx_strand_id
1 'polypeptide(L)'
;MTTWDGVKQQERLSGTKKDEGVFTGVAKAAPALSYATKLQKRAAGVGFDWPDASGAYDKIVEESKELREAVSAGADPDTVSLELGDLLFSVVNLSRHLGVDAEGALRAASNKFRSRFEIVERLAAQRSIDLQSASLETLDQLWDIAKGQ
;
A
#
# COMPACT_ATOMS: atom_id res chain seq x y z
N MET A 1 -6.29 -25.04 -12.25
CA MET A 1 -7.38 -24.05 -12.11
C MET A 1 -6.96 -22.80 -12.87
N THR A 2 -7.62 -22.48 -13.98
CA THR A 2 -7.33 -21.27 -14.76
C THR A 2 -7.91 -20.07 -14.01
N THR A 3 -7.07 -19.12 -13.61
CA THR A 3 -7.55 -17.87 -12.98
C THR A 3 -8.36 -17.06 -13.99
N TRP A 4 -9.39 -16.37 -13.52
CA TRP A 4 -10.23 -15.49 -14.37
C TRP A 4 -9.39 -14.45 -15.14
N ASP A 5 -8.29 -14.01 -14.54
CA ASP A 5 -7.32 -13.12 -15.17
C ASP A 5 -6.56 -13.78 -16.33
N GLY A 6 -6.24 -15.07 -16.23
CA GLY A 6 -5.57 -15.83 -17.29
C GLY A 6 -6.44 -16.05 -18.53
N VAL A 7 -7.74 -16.31 -18.33
CA VAL A 7 -8.71 -16.42 -19.43
C VAL A 7 -8.83 -15.08 -20.18
N LYS A 8 -8.95 -13.97 -19.42
CA LYS A 8 -9.03 -12.62 -19.99
C LYS A 8 -7.74 -12.12 -20.66
N GLN A 9 -6.60 -12.72 -20.34
CA GLN A 9 -5.32 -12.43 -20.99
C GLN A 9 -5.23 -13.17 -22.32
N GLN A 10 -5.63 -14.45 -22.37
CA GLN A 10 -5.69 -15.23 -23.60
C GLN A 10 -6.67 -14.65 -24.63
N GLU A 11 -7.85 -14.19 -24.19
CA GLU A 11 -8.84 -13.54 -25.07
C GLU A 11 -8.32 -12.25 -25.72
N ARG A 12 -7.40 -11.53 -25.06
CA ARG A 12 -6.76 -10.33 -25.61
C ARG A 12 -5.66 -10.64 -26.61
N LEU A 13 -4.86 -11.67 -26.33
CA LEU A 13 -3.82 -12.13 -27.24
C LEU A 13 -4.40 -12.75 -28.52
N SER A 14 -5.64 -13.24 -28.49
CA SER A 14 -6.35 -13.79 -29.67
C SER A 14 -6.84 -12.75 -30.69
N GLY A 15 -6.55 -11.46 -30.51
CA GLY A 15 -6.56 -10.48 -31.61
C GLY A 15 -7.94 -10.02 -32.13
N THR A 16 -9.04 -10.28 -31.43
CA THR A 16 -10.40 -9.89 -31.88
C THR A 16 -10.83 -8.47 -31.50
N LYS A 17 -9.96 -7.65 -30.89
CA LYS A 17 -10.25 -6.23 -30.62
C LYS A 17 -9.06 -5.33 -30.98
N LYS A 18 -9.23 -4.49 -32.01
CA LYS A 18 -8.33 -3.37 -32.36
C LYS A 18 -8.56 -2.20 -31.39
N ASP A 19 -7.46 -1.53 -31.00
CA ASP A 19 -7.39 -0.21 -30.34
C ASP A 19 -7.93 -0.07 -28.90
N GLU A 20 -7.63 -1.02 -28.02
CA GLU A 20 -7.85 -0.87 -26.58
C GLU A 20 -6.47 -0.75 -25.88
N GLY A 21 -6.15 0.42 -25.29
CA GLY A 21 -4.86 0.68 -24.62
C GLY A 21 -4.53 -0.30 -23.49
N VAL A 22 -3.27 -0.35 -23.04
CA VAL A 22 -2.73 -1.36 -22.10
C VAL A 22 -3.56 -1.55 -20.81
N PHE A 23 -4.25 -0.50 -20.35
CA PHE A 23 -5.08 -0.52 -19.14
C PHE A 23 -6.56 -0.82 -19.38
N THR A 24 -6.95 -1.18 -20.60
CA THR A 24 -8.36 -1.43 -20.91
C THR A 24 -8.91 -2.60 -20.09
N GLY A 25 -10.11 -2.42 -19.54
CA GLY A 25 -10.76 -3.41 -18.69
C GLY A 25 -10.19 -3.51 -17.26
N VAL A 26 -9.29 -2.61 -16.84
CA VAL A 26 -8.98 -2.41 -15.43
C VAL A 26 -10.17 -1.70 -14.78
N ALA A 27 -10.80 -2.35 -13.81
CA ALA A 27 -11.97 -1.81 -13.11
C ALA A 27 -11.56 -0.62 -12.23
N LYS A 28 -11.96 0.58 -12.61
CA LYS A 28 -11.69 1.83 -11.86
C LYS A 28 -12.34 1.86 -10.47
N ALA A 29 -13.41 1.08 -10.26
CA ALA A 29 -14.11 0.98 -8.99
C ALA A 29 -13.45 0.01 -7.98
N ALA A 30 -12.30 -0.59 -8.32
CA ALA A 30 -11.57 -1.43 -7.39
C ALA A 30 -10.96 -0.59 -6.26
N PRO A 31 -10.75 -1.16 -5.06
CA PRO A 31 -9.95 -0.53 -4.01
C PRO A 31 -8.58 -0.06 -4.53
N ALA A 32 -8.06 1.03 -3.98
CA ALA A 32 -6.90 1.73 -4.54
C ALA A 32 -5.65 0.85 -4.71
N LEU A 33 -5.30 0.04 -3.70
CA LEU A 33 -4.12 -0.84 -3.77
C LEU A 33 -4.32 -1.97 -4.79
N SER A 34 -5.54 -2.52 -4.85
CA SER A 34 -5.93 -3.49 -5.86
C SER A 34 -5.94 -2.92 -7.28
N TYR A 35 -6.35 -1.66 -7.43
CA TYR A 35 -6.32 -0.93 -8.71
C TYR A 35 -4.88 -0.70 -9.16
N ALA A 36 -4.01 -0.18 -8.29
CA ALA A 36 -2.58 0.01 -8.56
C ALA A 36 -1.89 -1.32 -8.93
N THR A 37 -2.13 -2.40 -8.18
CA THR A 37 -1.61 -3.74 -8.48
C THR A 37 -2.01 -4.19 -9.89
N LYS A 38 -3.26 -3.95 -10.31
CA LYS A 38 -3.74 -4.31 -11.65
C LYS A 38 -3.08 -3.48 -12.74
N LEU A 39 -2.90 -2.17 -12.53
CA LEU A 39 -2.18 -1.31 -13.48
C LEU A 39 -0.73 -1.81 -13.68
N GLN A 40 -0.02 -2.09 -12.58
CA GLN A 40 1.36 -2.56 -12.62
C GLN A 40 1.47 -3.92 -13.31
N LYS A 41 0.55 -4.87 -13.03
CA LYS A 41 0.50 -6.16 -13.74
C LYS A 41 0.25 -6.00 -15.25
N ARG A 42 -0.54 -4.99 -15.66
CA ARG A 42 -0.79 -4.71 -17.08
C ARG A 42 0.45 -4.14 -17.76
N ALA A 43 1.13 -3.18 -17.12
CA ALA A 43 2.38 -2.63 -17.61
C ALA A 43 3.47 -3.71 -17.71
N ALA A 44 3.58 -4.56 -16.69
CA ALA A 44 4.50 -5.70 -16.71
C ALA A 44 4.22 -6.69 -17.85
N GLY A 45 2.93 -6.91 -18.17
CA GLY A 45 2.52 -7.79 -19.27
C GLY A 45 2.98 -7.33 -20.67
N VAL A 46 3.39 -6.07 -20.83
CA VAL A 46 3.99 -5.55 -22.07
C VAL A 46 5.50 -5.32 -21.95
N GLY A 47 6.13 -5.83 -20.89
CA GLY A 47 7.57 -5.73 -20.65
C GLY A 47 8.01 -4.48 -19.88
N PHE A 48 7.08 -3.67 -19.37
CA PHE A 48 7.40 -2.52 -18.51
C PHE A 48 7.45 -2.98 -17.05
N ASP A 49 8.54 -3.65 -16.69
CA ASP A 49 8.75 -4.20 -15.35
C ASP A 49 10.23 -4.29 -14.97
N TRP A 50 10.52 -4.31 -13.67
CA TRP A 50 11.84 -4.64 -13.15
C TRP A 50 12.07 -6.16 -13.18
N PRO A 51 13.32 -6.62 -13.32
CA PRO A 51 13.63 -8.05 -13.32
C PRO A 51 13.39 -8.71 -11.95
N ASP A 52 13.53 -7.95 -10.86
CA ASP A 52 13.35 -8.41 -9.49
C ASP A 52 12.92 -7.26 -8.57
N ALA A 53 12.82 -7.54 -7.26
CA ALA A 53 12.36 -6.59 -6.25
C ALA A 53 13.33 -5.43 -5.97
N SER A 54 14.60 -5.51 -6.36
CA SER A 54 15.61 -4.48 -6.04
C SER A 54 15.24 -3.12 -6.61
N GLY A 55 14.83 -3.06 -7.89
CA GLY A 55 14.37 -1.83 -8.52
C GLY A 55 13.12 -1.23 -7.85
N ALA A 56 12.24 -2.07 -7.32
CA ALA A 56 11.09 -1.61 -6.56
C ALA A 56 11.48 -1.04 -5.18
N TYR A 57 12.50 -1.61 -4.51
CA TYR A 57 13.07 -1.04 -3.28
C TYR A 57 13.73 0.32 -3.53
N ASP A 58 14.54 0.42 -4.57
CA ASP A 58 15.23 1.67 -4.91
C ASP A 58 14.23 2.79 -5.20
N LYS A 59 13.14 2.46 -5.91
CA LYS A 59 12.07 3.43 -6.17
C LYS A 59 11.38 3.91 -4.90
N ILE A 60 11.13 3.04 -3.91
CA ILE A 60 10.59 3.49 -2.61
C ILE A 60 11.52 4.51 -1.93
N VAL A 61 12.83 4.32 -2.02
CA VAL A 61 13.82 5.25 -1.46
C VAL A 61 13.81 6.59 -2.20
N GLU A 62 13.66 6.57 -3.53
CA GLU A 62 13.53 7.75 -4.38
C GLU A 62 12.27 8.55 -4.03
N GLU A 63 11.09 7.94 -4.08
CA GLU A 63 9.81 8.60 -3.79
C GLU A 63 9.74 9.14 -2.35
N SER A 64 10.38 8.43 -1.40
CA SER A 64 10.48 8.90 -0.01
C SER A 64 11.30 10.19 0.11
N LYS A 65 12.30 10.38 -0.77
CA LYS A 65 13.10 11.61 -0.81
C LYS A 65 12.30 12.72 -1.48
N GLU A 66 11.64 12.45 -2.60
CA GLU A 66 10.84 13.44 -3.34
C GLU A 66 9.70 13.99 -2.45
N LEU A 67 8.97 13.12 -1.75
CA LEU A 67 7.97 13.54 -0.76
C LEU A 67 8.57 14.41 0.35
N ARG A 68 9.74 14.03 0.88
CA ARG A 68 10.42 14.81 1.92
C ARG A 68 10.87 16.18 1.40
N GLU A 69 11.37 16.24 0.18
CA GLU A 69 11.79 17.48 -0.47
C GLU A 69 10.60 18.41 -0.71
N ALA A 70 9.49 17.89 -1.24
CA ALA A 70 8.25 18.66 -1.43
C ALA A 70 7.74 19.27 -0.11
N VAL A 71 7.70 18.48 0.97
CA VAL A 71 7.31 18.98 2.30
C VAL A 71 8.28 20.04 2.82
N SER A 72 9.59 19.80 2.68
CA SER A 72 10.63 20.71 3.20
C SER A 72 10.70 22.03 2.44
N ALA A 73 10.35 22.01 1.15
CA ALA A 73 10.26 23.18 0.29
C ALA A 73 8.97 24.00 0.52
N GLY A 74 8.03 23.50 1.33
CA GLY A 74 6.73 24.14 1.51
C GLY A 74 5.88 24.11 0.23
N ALA A 75 5.98 23.03 -0.54
CA ALA A 75 5.17 22.83 -1.74
C ALA A 75 3.67 22.89 -1.42
N ASP A 76 2.87 23.18 -2.44
CA ASP A 76 1.43 23.22 -2.29
C ASP A 76 0.85 21.82 -1.96
N PRO A 77 -0.36 21.75 -1.37
CA PRO A 77 -0.95 20.49 -0.95
C PRO A 77 -1.16 19.46 -2.08
N ASP A 78 -1.39 19.90 -3.32
CA ASP A 78 -1.61 18.98 -4.43
C ASP A 78 -0.30 18.30 -4.83
N THR A 79 0.81 19.05 -4.86
CA THR A 79 2.16 18.49 -5.06
C THR A 79 2.50 17.46 -3.99
N VAL A 80 2.33 17.79 -2.70
CA VAL A 80 2.60 16.83 -1.60
C VAL A 80 1.74 15.56 -1.72
N SER A 81 0.48 15.72 -2.16
CA SER A 81 -0.44 14.61 -2.39
C SER A 81 0.02 13.68 -3.51
N LEU A 82 0.58 14.23 -4.60
CA LEU A 82 1.14 13.45 -5.72
C LEU A 82 2.33 12.61 -5.26
N GLU A 83 3.32 13.22 -4.59
CA GLU A 83 4.51 12.51 -4.10
C GLU A 83 4.15 11.41 -3.08
N LEU A 84 3.17 11.66 -2.21
CA LEU A 84 2.64 10.62 -1.31
C LEU A 84 1.99 9.48 -2.11
N GLY A 85 1.27 9.81 -3.18
CA GLY A 85 0.67 8.86 -4.10
C GLY A 85 1.72 7.96 -4.77
N ASP A 86 2.81 8.54 -5.25
CA ASP A 86 3.89 7.81 -5.93
C ASP A 86 4.67 6.91 -4.96
N LEU A 87 4.90 7.36 -3.72
CA LEU A 87 5.42 6.51 -2.66
C LEU A 87 4.51 5.31 -2.38
N LEU A 88 3.20 5.53 -2.23
CA LEU A 88 2.24 4.44 -2.03
C LEU A 88 2.20 3.49 -3.23
N PHE A 89 2.24 4.02 -4.45
CA PHE A 89 2.27 3.23 -5.68
C PHE A 89 3.53 2.35 -5.76
N SER A 90 4.68 2.89 -5.36
CA SER A 90 5.95 2.18 -5.28
C SER A 90 5.94 1.05 -4.24
N VAL A 91 5.32 1.27 -3.07
CA VAL A 91 5.10 0.21 -2.07
C VAL A 91 4.21 -0.91 -2.62
N VAL A 92 3.14 -0.58 -3.37
CA VAL A 92 2.32 -1.59 -4.06
C VAL A 92 3.15 -2.35 -5.10
N ASN A 93 4.05 -1.67 -5.82
CA ASN A 93 4.93 -2.31 -6.79
C ASN A 93 5.84 -3.34 -6.13
N LEU A 94 6.47 -2.96 -5.01
CA LEU A 94 7.27 -3.89 -4.23
C LEU A 94 6.44 -5.10 -3.77
N SER A 95 5.22 -4.89 -3.28
CA SER A 95 4.35 -6.01 -2.86
C SER A 95 4.11 -7.01 -4.01
N ARG A 96 3.94 -6.52 -5.24
CA ARG A 96 3.77 -7.36 -6.44
C ARG A 96 5.02 -8.18 -6.72
N HIS A 97 6.22 -7.61 -6.63
CA HIS A 97 7.48 -8.34 -6.78
C HIS A 97 7.70 -9.37 -5.66
N LEU A 98 7.22 -9.10 -4.45
CA LEU A 98 7.28 -10.03 -3.32
C LEU A 98 6.18 -11.11 -3.36
N GLY A 99 5.24 -11.06 -4.31
CA GLY A 99 4.10 -11.98 -4.36
C GLY A 99 3.08 -11.77 -3.22
N VAL A 100 3.06 -10.59 -2.62
CA VAL A 100 2.18 -10.23 -1.50
C VAL A 100 0.98 -9.42 -2.01
N ASP A 101 -0.21 -9.75 -1.55
CA ASP A 101 -1.40 -8.92 -1.76
C ASP A 101 -1.34 -7.67 -0.88
N ALA A 102 -1.06 -6.49 -1.46
CA ALA A 102 -0.99 -5.23 -0.73
C ALA A 102 -2.26 -4.91 0.06
N GLU A 103 -3.44 -5.19 -0.50
CA GLU A 103 -4.72 -4.90 0.14
C GLU A 103 -4.90 -5.75 1.41
N GLY A 104 -4.66 -7.06 1.28
CA GLY A 104 -4.67 -8.00 2.41
C GLY A 104 -3.60 -7.68 3.45
N ALA A 105 -2.38 -7.33 3.03
CA ALA A 105 -1.27 -7.00 3.92
C ALA A 105 -1.57 -5.75 4.76
N LEU A 106 -2.07 -4.68 4.14
CA LEU A 106 -2.47 -3.47 4.86
C LEU A 106 -3.62 -3.77 5.82
N ARG A 107 -4.64 -4.53 5.38
CA ARG A 107 -5.75 -4.93 6.25
C ARG A 107 -5.29 -5.72 7.48
N ALA A 108 -4.35 -6.64 7.31
CA ALA A 108 -3.78 -7.40 8.42
C ALA A 108 -3.00 -6.51 9.38
N ALA A 109 -2.20 -5.57 8.86
CA ALA A 109 -1.47 -4.61 9.68
C ALA A 109 -2.41 -3.69 10.48
N SER A 110 -3.48 -3.20 9.85
CA SER A 110 -4.52 -2.38 10.51
C SER A 110 -5.26 -3.14 11.60
N ASN A 111 -5.63 -4.41 11.36
CA ASN A 111 -6.27 -5.24 12.37
C ASN A 111 -5.33 -5.49 13.56
N LYS A 112 -4.04 -5.76 13.30
CA LYS A 112 -3.03 -5.90 14.36
C LYS A 112 -2.90 -4.62 15.19
N PHE A 113 -2.87 -3.45 14.54
CA PHE A 113 -2.86 -2.16 15.24
C PHE A 113 -4.10 -2.01 16.13
N ARG A 114 -5.29 -2.25 15.56
CA ARG A 114 -6.56 -2.17 16.27
C ARG A 114 -6.57 -3.07 17.51
N SER A 115 -6.25 -4.35 17.37
CA SER A 115 -6.24 -5.29 18.50
C SER A 115 -5.26 -4.88 19.60
N ARG A 116 -4.10 -4.32 19.23
CA ARG A 116 -3.15 -3.77 20.22
C ARG A 116 -3.70 -2.54 20.92
N PHE A 117 -4.37 -1.65 20.18
CA PHE A 117 -4.96 -0.45 20.76
C PHE A 117 -6.12 -0.79 21.72
N GLU A 118 -6.95 -1.79 21.39
CA GLU A 118 -8.00 -2.30 22.30
C GLU A 118 -7.40 -2.84 23.62
N ILE A 119 -6.19 -3.41 23.58
CA ILE A 119 -5.44 -3.80 24.81
C ILE A 119 -4.97 -2.56 25.58
N VAL A 120 -4.45 -1.54 24.89
CA VAL A 120 -4.05 -0.26 25.50
C VAL A 120 -5.24 0.38 26.22
N GLU A 121 -6.42 0.44 25.59
CA GLU A 121 -7.64 0.98 26.18
C GLU A 121 -8.04 0.22 27.46
N ARG A 122 -8.01 -1.12 27.42
CA ARG A 122 -8.30 -1.96 28.58
C ARG A 122 -7.30 -1.72 29.71
N LEU A 123 -6.01 -1.63 29.41
CA LEU A 123 -4.96 -1.39 30.42
C LEU A 123 -5.08 0.00 31.03
N ALA A 124 -5.38 1.02 30.23
CA ALA A 124 -5.61 2.38 30.70
C ALA A 124 -6.79 2.43 31.66
N ALA A 125 -7.92 1.79 31.30
CA ALA A 125 -9.10 1.71 32.15
C ALA A 125 -8.81 1.01 33.49
N GLN A 126 -8.08 -0.11 33.47
CA GLN A 126 -7.66 -0.84 34.68
C GLN A 126 -6.78 0.00 35.62
N ARG A 127 -6.01 0.94 35.05
CA ARG A 127 -5.09 1.81 35.79
C ARG A 127 -5.67 3.20 36.07
N SER A 128 -6.94 3.43 35.72
CA SER A 128 -7.59 4.75 35.79
C SER A 128 -6.80 5.86 35.09
N ILE A 129 -6.17 5.52 33.97
CA ILE A 129 -5.45 6.45 33.10
C ILE A 129 -6.43 6.98 32.05
N ASP A 130 -6.54 8.30 31.94
CA ASP A 130 -7.22 8.94 30.82
C ASP A 130 -6.27 9.04 29.62
N LEU A 131 -6.60 8.34 28.53
CA LEU A 131 -5.78 8.31 27.31
C LEU A 131 -5.65 9.67 26.63
N GLN A 132 -6.62 10.57 26.80
CA GLN A 132 -6.59 11.88 26.13
C GLN A 132 -5.59 12.84 26.78
N SER A 133 -5.35 12.68 28.08
CA SER A 133 -4.42 13.52 28.86
C SER A 133 -3.12 12.80 29.25
N ALA A 134 -3.01 11.50 28.95
CA ALA A 134 -1.81 10.71 29.21
C ALA A 134 -0.59 11.25 28.44
N SER A 135 0.57 11.20 29.08
CA SER A 135 1.84 11.52 28.40
C SER A 135 2.16 10.48 27.33
N LEU A 136 2.92 10.87 26.30
CA LEU A 136 3.43 9.93 25.29
C LEU A 136 4.20 8.78 25.93
N GLU A 137 5.00 9.05 26.97
CA GLU A 137 5.71 8.01 27.72
C GLU A 137 4.74 6.99 28.35
N THR A 138 3.60 7.45 28.88
CA THR A 138 2.57 6.55 29.45
C THR A 138 1.91 5.72 28.35
N LEU A 139 1.58 6.35 27.22
CA LEU A 139 0.98 5.66 26.06
C LEU A 139 1.94 4.61 25.48
N ASP A 140 3.23 4.94 25.37
CA ASP A 140 4.28 4.03 24.91
C ASP A 140 4.44 2.83 25.84
N GLN A 141 4.44 3.04 27.17
CA GLN A 141 4.48 1.95 28.14
C GLN A 141 3.27 1.01 28.01
N LEU A 142 2.06 1.56 27.82
CA LEU A 142 0.86 0.74 27.59
C LEU A 142 0.95 -0.02 26.26
N TRP A 143 1.47 0.63 25.21
CA TRP A 143 1.65 0.05 23.89
C TRP A 143 2.67 -1.09 23.88
N ASP A 144 3.79 -0.96 24.59
CA ASP A 144 4.78 -2.04 24.67
C ASP A 144 4.26 -3.26 25.42
N ILE A 145 3.42 -3.07 26.44
CA ILE A 145 2.70 -4.19 27.08
C ILE A 145 1.74 -4.84 26.08
N ALA A 146 1.00 -4.04 25.31
CA ALA A 146 0.09 -4.56 24.29
C ALA A 146 0.81 -5.31 23.15
N LYS A 147 2.06 -4.95 22.83
CA LYS A 147 2.89 -5.68 21.86
C LYS A 147 3.40 -7.03 22.37
N GLY A 148 3.51 -7.20 23.69
CA GLY A 148 4.00 -8.42 24.33
C GLY A 148 2.92 -9.48 24.59
N GLN A 149 1.65 -9.18 24.29
CA GLN A 149 0.53 -10.13 24.31
C GLN A 149 0.23 -10.64 22.90
#